data_AF-F7IW82-F1
#
_entry.id   AF-F7IW82-F1
#
_cell.length_a   1.000
_cell.length_b   1.000
_cell.length_c   1.000
_cell.angle_alpha   90.00
_cell.angle_beta   90.00
_cell.angle_gamma   90.00
#
_symmetry.space_group_name_H-M   'P 1'
#
loop_
_entity.id
_entity.type
_entity.pdbx_description
1 polymer ?
#
loop_
_entity_poly.entity_id
_entity_poly.type
_entity_poly.pdbx_seq_one_letter_code
_entity_poly.pdbx_strand_id
1 'polypeptide(L)'
;MSVRGYSGVQVISSRKHRSMSRLPTVLLLLASAAVLAAGGQEATEDPFADETDQCQISVSAETMKSLHGGSMQPDGTCDNLWESFLSQFHQVRENLTACQERAAAGPAPDPSSQFCQQLLDDAQRQMEQEHRQYAATLEEQLHAAQQETQQEQEMKKALQKQLDALTDSRNALYIDLLLANIAIGETKQALSYYNLMPASMPIDKLHEQIVRFVYRVTIYQDQRLLNLMRFVRDIPSVEERRSLYQLAQREVQKRPSQRDGYVAAVYALSVREDLPVYQANRQLYDDLVRQSETRLKEQVANGNFKQAAELAARQPQHFRQLQTSLATIELKHWRKFDRFVPYANALPQPAQRLEVLRVLLSQIGDREKKTSHKYLVKAARQFDICEQFIGRGKVDQAVKKQLEELRGKFATFAKGKNYQHYLSESRKSSG
;
A
#
# COMPACT_ATOMS: atom_id res chain seq x y z
N MET A 1 -27.93 2.01 52.13
CA MET A 1 -29.00 1.80 51.13
C MET A 1 -28.50 2.32 49.79
N SER A 2 -28.63 1.52 48.74
CA SER A 2 -28.32 1.88 47.35
C SER A 2 -29.53 2.51 46.69
N VAL A 3 -29.35 3.64 45.98
CA VAL A 3 -30.15 4.12 44.82
C VAL A 3 -29.20 5.06 44.04
N ARG A 4 -28.58 4.69 42.92
CA ARG A 4 -29.05 4.59 41.51
C ARG A 4 -29.61 5.87 40.89
N GLY A 5 -29.03 6.24 39.74
CA GLY A 5 -29.77 6.74 38.58
C GLY A 5 -29.24 8.06 38.03
N TYR A 6 -28.53 8.02 36.89
CA TYR A 6 -29.04 8.44 35.55
C TYR A 6 -28.79 9.94 35.31
N SER A 7 -28.40 10.45 34.15
CA SER A 7 -28.01 9.93 32.83
C SER A 7 -27.41 11.13 32.08
N GLY A 8 -26.77 10.88 30.94
CA GLY A 8 -25.95 11.85 30.21
C GLY A 8 -26.64 13.13 29.72
N VAL A 9 -25.84 14.05 29.14
CA VAL A 9 -25.99 14.56 27.77
C VAL A 9 -24.73 15.33 27.31
N GLN A 10 -24.24 14.87 26.16
CA GLN A 10 -23.55 15.50 25.02
C GLN A 10 -22.34 16.44 25.14
N VAL A 11 -21.29 15.94 24.48
CA VAL A 11 -20.12 16.58 23.88
C VAL A 11 -20.53 17.46 22.69
N ILE A 12 -20.11 18.74 22.69
CA ILE A 12 -19.99 19.54 21.47
C ILE A 12 -18.57 20.09 21.33
N SER A 13 -18.05 19.80 20.14
CA SER A 13 -16.79 20.18 19.52
C SER A 13 -16.66 21.68 19.23
N SER A 14 -15.48 22.26 19.48
CA SER A 14 -14.69 23.06 18.52
C SER A 14 -13.81 24.10 19.25
N ARG A 15 -12.50 23.87 19.30
CA ARG A 15 -11.52 24.95 19.51
C ARG A 15 -10.48 24.94 18.39
N LYS A 16 -10.62 25.91 17.50
CA LYS A 16 -9.57 26.43 16.60
C LYS A 16 -8.54 27.20 17.44
N HIS A 17 -7.27 26.82 17.35
CA HIS A 17 -6.11 27.65 17.74
C HIS A 17 -5.70 28.52 16.53
N ARG A 18 -5.63 29.85 16.65
CA ARG A 18 -4.54 30.71 17.15
C ARG A 18 -3.28 30.73 16.26
N SER A 19 -2.99 31.94 15.76
CA SER A 19 -1.69 32.47 15.32
C SER A 19 -1.73 33.96 15.66
N MET A 20 -1.05 34.47 16.70
CA MET A 20 0.38 34.86 16.82
C MET A 20 0.83 36.02 15.90
N SER A 21 1.15 37.17 16.51
CA SER A 21 2.33 38.05 16.29
C SER A 21 2.11 39.43 16.97
N ARG A 22 2.94 39.85 17.95
CA ARG A 22 4.11 40.79 17.90
C ARG A 22 3.68 42.26 17.64
N LEU A 23 4.10 43.35 18.33
CA LEU A 23 5.40 43.87 18.86
C LEU A 23 5.08 45.23 19.63
N PRO A 24 6.05 46.06 20.15
CA PRO A 24 5.97 46.79 21.43
C PRO A 24 6.14 48.35 21.34
N THR A 25 6.36 48.98 22.53
CA THR A 25 6.98 50.31 22.83
C THR A 25 6.02 51.53 22.87
N VAL A 26 5.49 51.95 24.04
CA VAL A 26 6.04 52.85 25.08
C VAL A 26 6.38 54.27 24.60
N LEU A 27 5.46 55.22 24.81
CA LEU A 27 5.63 56.59 25.35
C LEU A 27 4.43 57.46 24.96
N LEU A 28 3.50 57.71 25.89
CA LEU A 28 2.93 59.04 26.17
C LEU A 28 1.86 58.88 27.27
N LEU A 29 2.28 59.11 28.50
CA LEU A 29 1.40 59.40 29.63
C LEU A 29 1.93 60.69 30.26
N LEU A 30 0.99 61.60 30.55
CA LEU A 30 1.08 62.78 31.42
C LEU A 30 1.50 64.10 30.77
N ALA A 31 0.49 64.89 30.37
CA ALA A 31 0.10 66.07 31.15
C ALA A 31 -1.28 66.60 30.71
N SER A 32 -2.27 66.51 31.62
CA SER A 32 -3.38 67.45 31.88
C SER A 32 -4.09 68.09 30.67
N ALA A 33 -5.36 67.83 30.35
CA ALA A 33 -6.55 67.99 31.21
C ALA A 33 -6.49 69.23 32.11
N ALA A 34 -6.68 70.43 31.54
CA ALA A 34 -7.24 71.59 32.23
C ALA A 34 -7.71 72.68 31.24
N VAL A 35 -9.03 72.89 31.21
CA VAL A 35 -9.74 74.12 30.81
C VAL A 35 -9.82 74.37 29.28
N LEU A 36 -10.90 74.00 28.57
CA LEU A 36 -12.26 74.58 28.64
C LEU A 36 -12.27 76.11 28.78
N ALA A 37 -11.90 76.83 27.72
CA ALA A 37 -12.27 78.23 27.58
C ALA A 37 -12.59 78.61 26.13
N ALA A 38 -13.84 79.05 25.95
CA ALA A 38 -14.34 79.94 24.92
C ALA A 38 -14.52 79.38 23.49
N GLY A 39 -15.80 79.23 23.13
CA GLY A 39 -16.33 79.92 21.97
C GLY A 39 -16.53 79.09 20.71
N GLY A 40 -17.79 78.76 20.45
CA GLY A 40 -18.45 79.22 19.23
C GLY A 40 -18.17 78.47 17.92
N GLN A 41 -19.23 77.85 17.44
CA GLN A 41 -19.60 77.63 16.05
C GLN A 41 -18.96 76.47 15.25
N GLU A 42 -19.85 75.49 15.05
CA GLU A 42 -20.32 74.98 13.75
C GLU A 42 -19.38 74.21 12.83
N ALA A 43 -19.78 72.93 12.71
CA ALA A 43 -19.79 72.11 11.51
C ALA A 43 -18.42 71.70 10.94
N THR A 44 -17.92 70.57 11.43
CA THR A 44 -17.21 69.63 10.58
C THR A 44 -17.67 68.22 10.94
N GLU A 45 -18.29 67.56 9.96
CA GLU A 45 -18.81 66.20 10.02
C GLU A 45 -17.67 65.21 10.29
N ASP A 46 -17.80 64.43 11.36
CA ASP A 46 -16.87 63.36 11.72
C ASP A 46 -17.38 62.01 11.16
N PRO A 47 -16.62 61.31 10.30
CA PRO A 47 -17.00 60.05 9.67
C PRO A 47 -16.91 58.81 10.60
N PHE A 48 -16.72 58.99 11.91
CA PHE A 48 -16.80 57.91 12.92
C PHE A 48 -18.11 57.95 13.73
N ALA A 49 -19.23 58.26 13.07
CA ALA A 49 -20.56 58.03 13.62
C ALA A 49 -20.87 56.53 13.69
N ASP A 50 -20.20 55.83 14.62
CA ASP A 50 -20.68 54.55 15.11
C ASP A 50 -22.02 54.82 15.81
N GLU A 51 -23.07 54.16 15.30
CA GLU A 51 -24.44 54.23 15.79
C GLU A 51 -24.43 54.14 17.32
N THR A 52 -25.13 55.07 17.97
CA THR A 52 -25.26 55.14 19.43
C THR A 52 -25.39 53.76 20.04
N ASP A 53 -24.32 53.28 20.67
CA ASP A 53 -24.23 52.03 21.41
C ASP A 53 -25.25 52.07 22.55
N GLN A 54 -26.50 51.76 22.23
CA GLN A 54 -27.50 51.42 23.20
C GLN A 54 -27.06 50.11 23.83
N CYS A 55 -26.41 50.20 24.98
CA CYS A 55 -26.09 49.06 25.83
C CYS A 55 -27.42 48.40 26.26
N GLN A 56 -27.94 47.48 25.45
CA GLN A 56 -29.12 46.69 25.80
C GLN A 56 -28.70 45.62 26.79
N ILE A 57 -28.87 45.93 28.08
CA ILE A 57 -28.74 44.95 29.16
C ILE A 57 -30.06 44.19 29.26
N SER A 58 -30.07 42.92 28.83
CA SER A 58 -31.22 42.03 28.99
C SER A 58 -31.26 41.47 30.41
N VAL A 59 -32.07 42.09 31.27
CA VAL A 59 -32.27 41.65 32.65
C VAL A 59 -33.41 40.63 32.69
N SER A 60 -33.17 39.43 33.22
CA SER A 60 -34.24 38.44 33.41
C SER A 60 -35.10 38.81 34.61
N ALA A 61 -36.37 38.39 34.62
CA ALA A 61 -37.29 38.64 35.73
C ALA A 61 -36.79 38.07 37.08
N GLU A 62 -35.97 37.00 37.05
CA GLU A 62 -35.34 36.42 38.24
C GLU A 62 -34.24 37.33 38.80
N THR A 63 -33.39 37.92 37.95
CA THR A 63 -32.41 38.93 38.39
C THR A 63 -33.10 40.17 38.99
N MET A 64 -34.22 40.62 38.43
CA MET A 64 -34.99 41.74 39.00
C MET A 64 -35.57 41.40 40.38
N LYS A 65 -36.08 40.18 40.56
CA LYS A 65 -36.56 39.70 41.88
C LYS A 65 -35.44 39.62 42.91
N SER A 66 -34.22 39.22 42.52
CA SER A 66 -33.09 39.16 43.46
C SER A 66 -32.60 40.55 43.88
N LEU A 67 -32.57 41.52 42.95
CA LEU A 67 -32.15 42.90 43.21
C LEU A 67 -33.08 43.67 44.16
N HIS A 68 -34.38 43.31 44.19
CA HIS A 68 -35.38 43.99 45.02
C HIS A 68 -35.52 43.43 46.44
N GLY A 69 -34.61 42.55 46.89
CA GLY A 69 -34.52 42.09 48.29
C GLY A 69 -35.70 41.23 48.78
N GLY A 70 -36.52 40.68 47.88
CA GLY A 70 -37.54 39.68 48.20
C GLY A 70 -38.81 40.18 48.90
N SER A 71 -39.04 41.49 49.06
CA SER A 71 -40.14 42.01 49.91
C SER A 71 -41.36 42.62 49.20
N MET A 72 -41.55 42.46 47.89
CA MET A 72 -42.77 42.87 47.19
C MET A 72 -43.44 41.69 46.47
N GLN A 73 -44.76 41.61 46.56
CA GLN A 73 -45.62 40.52 46.07
C GLN A 73 -45.56 40.34 44.53
N PRO A 74 -45.86 39.14 43.98
CA PRO A 74 -45.11 38.59 42.85
C PRO A 74 -45.69 38.75 41.42
N ASP A 75 -46.68 39.60 41.13
CA ASP A 75 -47.38 39.59 39.81
C ASP A 75 -47.31 40.91 39.01
N GLY A 76 -46.11 41.46 38.84
CA GLY A 76 -45.84 42.61 37.96
C GLY A 76 -45.14 42.22 36.65
N THR A 77 -45.48 42.88 35.53
CA THR A 77 -44.72 42.82 34.28
C THR A 77 -43.29 43.34 34.49
N CYS A 78 -42.34 42.94 33.62
CA CYS A 78 -40.95 43.39 33.72
C CYS A 78 -40.85 44.93 33.77
N ASP A 79 -41.69 45.62 33.02
CA ASP A 79 -41.76 47.09 33.01
C ASP A 79 -42.17 47.66 34.38
N ASN A 80 -43.15 47.05 35.06
CA ASN A 80 -43.56 47.47 36.41
C ASN A 80 -42.47 47.19 37.45
N LEU A 81 -41.76 46.06 37.31
CA LEU A 81 -40.60 45.76 38.17
C LEU A 81 -39.46 46.75 37.91
N TRP A 82 -39.26 47.15 36.66
CA TRP A 82 -38.24 48.13 36.27
C TRP A 82 -38.58 49.54 36.73
N GLU A 83 -39.81 50.00 36.55
CA GLU A 83 -40.29 51.28 37.08
C GLU A 83 -40.23 51.29 38.61
N SER A 84 -40.64 50.21 39.28
CA SER A 84 -40.52 50.09 40.73
C SER A 84 -39.06 50.15 41.19
N PHE A 85 -38.17 49.41 40.54
CA PHE A 85 -36.73 49.44 40.82
C PHE A 85 -36.13 50.82 40.59
N LEU A 86 -36.44 51.48 39.47
CA LEU A 86 -35.99 52.85 39.19
C LEU A 86 -36.56 53.84 40.21
N SER A 87 -37.84 53.72 40.58
CA SER A 87 -38.45 54.60 41.58
C SER A 87 -37.79 54.44 42.94
N GLN A 88 -37.48 53.21 43.36
CA GLN A 88 -36.73 52.95 44.58
C GLN A 88 -35.30 53.44 44.47
N PHE A 89 -34.63 53.24 43.34
CA PHE A 89 -33.31 53.78 43.11
C PHE A 89 -33.31 55.31 43.22
N HIS A 90 -34.29 55.98 42.62
CA HIS A 90 -34.45 57.43 42.70
C HIS A 90 -34.79 57.89 44.12
N GLN A 91 -35.68 57.21 44.85
CA GLN A 91 -35.98 57.50 46.24
C GLN A 91 -34.79 57.27 47.16
N VAL A 92 -34.07 56.16 47.00
CA VAL A 92 -32.86 55.85 47.75
C VAL A 92 -31.80 56.89 47.46
N ARG A 93 -31.66 57.32 46.20
CA ARG A 93 -30.77 58.39 45.82
C ARG A 93 -31.18 59.71 46.48
N GLU A 94 -32.43 60.14 46.36
CA GLU A 94 -32.93 61.37 47.01
C GLU A 94 -32.78 61.33 48.53
N ASN A 95 -33.09 60.20 49.16
CA ASN A 95 -32.91 60.00 50.59
C ASN A 95 -31.43 60.03 50.97
N LEU A 96 -30.54 59.42 50.17
CA LEU A 96 -29.10 59.49 50.38
C LEU A 96 -28.60 60.92 50.21
N THR A 97 -29.06 61.66 49.19
CA THR A 97 -28.68 63.07 48.98
C THR A 97 -29.15 63.94 50.14
N ALA A 98 -30.42 63.80 50.56
CA ALA A 98 -30.97 64.52 51.71
C ALA A 98 -30.27 64.12 53.02
N CYS A 99 -29.88 62.85 53.16
CA CYS A 99 -29.10 62.38 54.30
C CYS A 99 -27.67 62.96 54.27
N GLN A 100 -27.04 63.04 53.10
CA GLN A 100 -25.72 63.64 52.91
C GLN A 100 -25.74 65.14 53.23
N GLU A 101 -26.76 65.87 52.76
CA GLU A 101 -26.96 67.29 53.08
C GLU A 101 -27.16 67.50 54.58
N ARG A 102 -27.93 66.62 55.24
CA ARG A 102 -28.15 66.68 56.69
C ARG A 102 -26.90 66.31 57.49
N ALA A 103 -26.13 65.33 57.03
CA ALA A 103 -24.86 64.93 57.62
C ALA A 103 -23.75 65.99 57.41
N ALA A 104 -23.79 66.72 56.29
CA ALA A 104 -22.91 67.85 56.04
C ALA A 104 -23.22 69.07 56.93
N ALA A 105 -24.46 69.19 57.42
CA ALA A 105 -24.95 70.35 58.16
C ALA A 105 -24.79 70.28 59.71
N GLY A 106 -24.18 69.24 60.28
CA GLY A 106 -23.94 69.21 61.73
C GLY A 106 -23.15 68.00 62.22
N PRO A 107 -22.04 68.18 62.97
CA PRO A 107 -21.20 67.07 63.38
C PRO A 107 -21.72 66.48 64.70
N ALA A 108 -22.32 65.31 64.64
CA ALA A 108 -22.29 64.35 65.74
C ALA A 108 -22.40 62.94 65.14
N PRO A 109 -21.37 62.10 65.25
CA PRO A 109 -21.44 60.72 64.75
C PRO A 109 -22.46 59.94 65.58
N ASP A 110 -23.64 59.71 65.01
CA ASP A 110 -24.63 58.82 65.61
C ASP A 110 -24.08 57.38 65.58
N PRO A 111 -24.13 56.62 66.69
CA PRO A 111 -23.54 55.27 66.78
C PRO A 111 -24.15 54.28 65.78
N SER A 112 -25.37 54.53 65.29
CA SER A 112 -26.02 53.74 64.23
C SER A 112 -25.29 53.83 62.88
N SER A 113 -24.72 54.99 62.54
CA SER A 113 -23.94 55.18 61.31
C SER A 113 -22.62 54.40 61.34
N GLN A 114 -21.95 54.37 62.50
CA GLN A 114 -20.73 53.57 62.70
C GLN A 114 -21.02 52.06 62.60
N PHE A 115 -22.14 51.60 63.15
CA PHE A 115 -22.56 50.20 63.06
C PHE A 115 -22.87 49.79 61.61
N CYS A 116 -23.63 50.59 60.86
CA CYS A 116 -23.92 50.31 59.45
C CYS A 116 -22.66 50.33 58.59
N GLN A 117 -21.75 51.30 58.82
CA GLN A 117 -20.46 51.36 58.12
C GLN A 117 -19.62 50.11 58.41
N GLN A 118 -19.58 49.68 59.67
CA GLN A 118 -18.87 48.47 60.08
C GLN A 118 -19.46 47.20 59.45
N LEU A 119 -20.79 47.09 59.37
CA LEU A 119 -21.49 45.99 58.67
C LEU A 119 -21.16 45.96 57.18
N LEU A 120 -21.11 47.12 56.52
CA LEU A 120 -20.73 47.22 55.11
C LEU A 120 -19.26 46.84 54.90
N ASP A 121 -18.36 47.35 55.76
CA ASP A 121 -16.93 47.02 55.70
C ASP A 121 -16.70 45.51 55.94
N ASP A 122 -17.41 44.90 56.89
CA ASP A 122 -17.33 43.47 57.15
C ASP A 122 -17.91 42.63 56.00
N ALA A 123 -19.05 43.03 55.43
CA ALA A 123 -19.62 42.38 54.25
C ALA A 123 -18.70 42.50 53.02
N GLN A 124 -18.09 43.66 52.82
CA GLN A 124 -17.13 43.88 51.74
C GLN A 124 -15.88 43.01 51.94
N ARG A 125 -15.33 42.97 53.16
CA ARG A 125 -14.20 42.08 53.48
C ARG A 125 -14.55 40.61 53.27
N GLN A 126 -15.74 40.19 53.67
CA GLN A 126 -16.21 38.82 53.46
C GLN A 126 -16.32 38.50 51.97
N MET A 127 -16.96 39.37 51.17
CA MET A 127 -17.06 39.18 49.71
C MET A 127 -15.68 39.13 49.05
N GLU A 128 -14.74 40.00 49.45
CA GLU A 128 -13.37 39.95 48.92
C GLU A 128 -12.65 38.65 49.31
N GLN A 129 -12.85 38.15 50.53
CA GLN A 129 -12.28 36.89 50.97
C GLN A 129 -12.87 35.70 50.20
N GLU A 130 -14.20 35.63 50.07
CA GLU A 130 -14.89 34.60 49.28
C GLU A 130 -14.47 34.66 47.82
N HIS A 131 -14.36 35.86 47.24
CA HIS A 131 -13.91 36.02 45.86
C HIS A 131 -12.46 35.55 45.67
N ARG A 132 -11.55 35.87 46.60
CA ARG A 132 -10.15 35.38 46.57
C ARG A 132 -10.08 33.85 46.70
N GLN A 133 -10.87 33.26 47.60
CA GLN A 133 -10.93 31.81 47.78
C GLN A 133 -11.48 31.11 46.52
N TYR A 134 -12.56 31.65 45.94
CA TYR A 134 -13.15 31.13 44.72
C TYR A 134 -12.20 31.25 43.53
N ALA A 135 -11.53 32.39 43.36
CA ALA A 135 -10.53 32.60 42.33
C ALA A 135 -9.35 31.63 42.47
N ALA A 136 -8.80 31.48 43.67
CA ALA A 136 -7.71 30.53 43.93
C ALA A 136 -8.11 29.08 43.63
N THR A 137 -9.33 28.68 44.01
CA THR A 137 -9.86 27.33 43.73
C THR A 137 -10.04 27.10 42.23
N LEU A 138 -10.55 28.08 41.48
CA LEU A 138 -10.68 28.01 40.03
C LEU A 138 -9.32 27.95 39.33
N GLU A 139 -8.34 28.73 39.77
CA GLU A 139 -6.97 28.70 39.24
C GLU A 139 -6.32 27.32 39.45
N GLU A 140 -6.47 26.73 40.64
CA GLU A 140 -5.99 25.39 40.94
C GLU A 140 -6.65 24.32 40.06
N GLN A 141 -7.98 24.34 39.91
CA GLN A 141 -8.69 23.42 39.02
C GLN A 141 -8.28 23.58 37.56
N LEU A 142 -8.12 24.82 37.10
CA LEU A 142 -7.70 25.11 35.73
C LEU A 142 -6.26 24.62 35.48
N HIS A 143 -5.35 24.79 36.45
CA HIS A 143 -4.00 24.24 36.38
C HIS A 143 -3.99 22.70 36.38
N ALA A 144 -4.78 22.06 37.25
CA ALA A 144 -4.89 20.61 37.27
C ALA A 144 -5.43 20.06 35.94
N ALA A 145 -6.50 20.65 35.41
CA ALA A 145 -7.07 20.26 34.12
C ALA A 145 -6.09 20.49 32.94
N GLN A 146 -5.29 21.55 32.98
CA GLN A 146 -4.24 21.79 31.99
C GLN A 146 -3.14 20.73 32.05
N GLN A 147 -2.69 20.36 33.25
CA GLN A 147 -1.68 19.32 33.44
C GLN A 147 -2.19 17.96 32.97
N GLU A 148 -3.42 17.59 33.33
CA GLU A 148 -4.07 16.35 32.87
C GLU A 148 -4.16 16.33 31.33
N THR A 149 -4.63 17.42 30.72
CA THR A 149 -4.71 17.54 29.26
C THR A 149 -3.34 17.38 28.60
N GLN A 150 -2.28 17.94 29.19
CA GLN A 150 -0.91 17.79 28.67
C GLN A 150 -0.43 16.33 28.78
N GLN A 151 -0.65 15.69 29.93
CA GLN A 151 -0.30 14.27 30.13
C GLN A 151 -1.04 13.36 29.14
N GLU A 152 -2.34 13.58 28.92
CA GLU A 152 -3.11 12.84 27.91
C GLU A 152 -2.56 13.02 26.49
N GLN A 153 -2.16 14.24 26.13
CA GLN A 153 -1.56 14.52 24.83
C GLN A 153 -0.21 13.83 24.66
N GLU A 154 0.62 13.80 25.71
CA GLU A 154 1.89 13.09 25.70
C GLU A 154 1.70 11.58 25.58
N MET A 155 0.76 11.00 26.35
CA MET A 155 0.38 9.60 26.23
C MET A 155 -0.13 9.25 24.83
N LYS A 156 -0.99 10.10 24.24
CA LYS A 156 -1.49 9.92 22.88
C LYS A 156 -0.36 9.94 21.85
N LYS A 157 0.60 10.87 21.96
CA LYS A 157 1.78 10.93 21.06
C LYS A 157 2.66 9.69 21.22
N ALA A 158 2.87 9.22 22.45
CA ALA A 158 3.64 8.00 22.72
C ALA A 158 2.97 6.76 22.11
N LEU A 159 1.64 6.62 22.28
CA LEU A 159 0.85 5.55 21.67
C LEU A 159 0.88 5.61 20.14
N GLN A 160 0.74 6.80 19.56
CA GLN A 160 0.83 6.97 18.10
C GLN A 160 2.19 6.50 17.58
N LYS A 161 3.28 6.90 18.24
CA LYS A 161 4.64 6.47 17.87
C LYS A 161 4.80 4.94 17.96
N GLN A 162 4.21 4.31 18.97
CA GLN A 162 4.21 2.84 19.10
C GLN A 162 3.40 2.19 17.97
N LEU A 163 2.25 2.75 17.62
CA LEU A 163 1.40 2.26 16.53
C LEU A 163 2.11 2.38 15.16
N ASP A 164 2.81 3.49 14.92
CA ASP A 164 3.58 3.70 13.70
C ASP A 164 4.72 2.66 13.61
N ALA A 165 5.46 2.45 14.71
CA ALA A 165 6.52 1.43 14.76
C ALA A 165 5.99 0.00 14.54
N LEU A 166 4.84 -0.35 15.12
CA LEU A 166 4.18 -1.64 14.88
C LEU A 166 3.71 -1.79 13.43
N THR A 167 3.18 -0.71 12.85
CA THR A 167 2.75 -0.66 11.45
C THR A 167 3.93 -0.89 10.52
N ASP A 168 5.06 -0.20 10.75
CA ASP A 168 6.29 -0.38 9.99
C ASP A 168 6.85 -1.80 10.12
N SER A 169 6.88 -2.35 11.34
CA SER A 169 7.32 -3.73 11.57
C SER A 169 6.42 -4.75 10.86
N ARG A 170 5.10 -4.55 10.87
CA ARG A 170 4.15 -5.39 10.14
C ARG A 170 4.38 -5.31 8.64
N ASN A 171 4.59 -4.10 8.10
CA ASN A 171 4.82 -3.89 6.68
C ASN A 171 6.13 -4.57 6.23
N ALA A 172 7.20 -4.47 7.02
CA ALA A 172 8.44 -5.19 6.77
C ALA A 172 8.22 -6.71 6.76
N LEU A 173 7.46 -7.24 7.72
CA LEU A 173 7.11 -8.66 7.76
C LEU A 173 6.30 -9.11 6.54
N TYR A 174 5.34 -8.31 6.06
CA TYR A 174 4.60 -8.63 4.84
C TYR A 174 5.49 -8.70 3.61
N ILE A 175 6.48 -7.80 3.49
CA ILE A 175 7.48 -7.88 2.41
C ILE A 175 8.30 -9.15 2.55
N ASP A 176 8.81 -9.46 3.74
CA ASP A 176 9.60 -10.67 3.96
C ASP A 176 8.81 -11.94 3.63
N LEU A 177 7.54 -12.00 4.03
CA LEU A 177 6.64 -13.10 3.71
C LEU A 177 6.33 -13.18 2.21
N LEU A 178 6.04 -12.05 1.55
CA LEU A 178 5.88 -11.97 0.11
C LEU A 178 7.10 -12.58 -0.60
N LEU A 179 8.29 -12.07 -0.27
CA LEU A 179 9.54 -12.48 -0.89
C LEU A 179 9.85 -13.96 -0.61
N ALA A 180 9.65 -14.44 0.62
CA ALA A 180 9.82 -15.84 0.99
C ALA A 180 8.89 -16.76 0.19
N ASN A 181 7.60 -16.40 0.07
CA ASN A 181 6.60 -17.18 -0.68
C ASN A 181 6.93 -17.21 -2.19
N ILE A 182 7.40 -16.10 -2.76
CA ILE A 182 7.94 -16.10 -4.14
C ILE A 182 9.14 -17.03 -4.25
N ALA A 183 10.09 -17.00 -3.31
CA ALA A 183 11.28 -17.84 -3.38
C ALA A 183 10.96 -19.33 -3.36
N ILE A 184 9.97 -19.77 -2.58
CA ILE A 184 9.56 -21.18 -2.50
C ILE A 184 8.55 -21.58 -3.59
N GLY A 185 7.90 -20.62 -4.25
CA GLY A 185 6.96 -20.86 -5.35
C GLY A 185 5.49 -20.94 -4.95
N GLU A 186 5.14 -20.48 -3.75
CA GLU A 186 3.76 -20.38 -3.26
C GLU A 186 3.08 -19.10 -3.79
N THR A 187 2.68 -19.14 -5.08
CA THR A 187 2.22 -17.92 -5.79
C THR A 187 0.94 -17.33 -5.20
N LYS A 188 0.03 -18.17 -4.68
CA LYS A 188 -1.23 -17.72 -4.07
C LYS A 188 -1.00 -16.93 -2.79
N GLN A 189 -0.17 -17.45 -1.88
CA GLN A 189 0.20 -16.73 -0.65
C GLN A 189 1.01 -15.48 -0.97
N ALA A 190 1.96 -15.56 -1.92
CA ALA A 190 2.70 -14.39 -2.38
C ALA A 190 1.75 -13.30 -2.88
N LEU A 191 0.76 -13.64 -3.72
CA LEU A 191 -0.23 -12.68 -4.22
C LEU A 191 -1.08 -12.07 -3.09
N SER A 192 -1.44 -12.87 -2.08
CA SER A 192 -2.13 -12.35 -0.90
C SER A 192 -1.29 -11.28 -0.19
N TYR A 193 -0.01 -11.51 0.08
CA TYR A 193 0.86 -10.51 0.72
C TYR A 193 1.13 -9.31 -0.17
N TYR A 194 1.26 -9.52 -1.48
CA TYR A 194 1.40 -8.45 -2.46
C TYR A 194 0.21 -7.49 -2.42
N ASN A 195 -1.02 -8.02 -2.35
CA ASN A 195 -2.24 -7.21 -2.27
C ASN A 195 -2.45 -6.54 -0.91
N LEU A 196 -1.81 -7.03 0.16
CA LEU A 196 -1.86 -6.44 1.51
C LEU A 196 -0.83 -5.31 1.69
N MET A 197 -0.01 -5.04 0.69
CA MET A 197 1.03 -4.00 0.78
C MET A 197 0.39 -2.62 0.99
N PRO A 198 0.90 -1.83 1.95
CA PRO A 198 0.39 -0.48 2.20
C PRO A 198 0.75 0.46 1.04
N ALA A 199 -0.14 1.43 0.78
CA ALA A 199 0.09 2.48 -0.22
C ALA A 199 1.31 3.38 0.04
N SER A 200 1.90 3.30 1.25
CA SER A 200 3.09 4.08 1.62
C SER A 200 4.36 3.64 0.87
N MET A 201 4.42 2.42 0.35
CA MET A 201 5.54 1.96 -0.47
C MET A 201 5.26 2.23 -1.96
N PRO A 202 6.12 3.00 -2.67
CA PRO A 202 6.00 3.15 -4.10
C PRO A 202 6.14 1.79 -4.81
N ILE A 203 5.22 1.51 -5.73
CA ILE A 203 5.14 0.22 -6.44
C ILE A 203 6.45 -0.13 -7.18
N ASP A 204 7.12 0.87 -7.76
CA ASP A 204 8.40 0.67 -8.45
C ASP A 204 9.50 0.17 -7.51
N LYS A 205 9.55 0.69 -6.28
CA LYS A 205 10.51 0.24 -5.26
C LYS A 205 10.21 -1.20 -4.83
N LEU A 206 8.93 -1.56 -4.70
CA LEU A 206 8.53 -2.92 -4.39
C LEU A 206 8.97 -3.88 -5.50
N HIS A 207 8.71 -3.55 -6.76
CA HIS A 207 9.13 -4.38 -7.90
C HIS A 207 10.65 -4.56 -7.95
N GLU A 208 11.41 -3.50 -7.72
CA GLU A 208 12.86 -3.59 -7.62
C GLU A 208 13.31 -4.50 -6.48
N GLN A 209 12.70 -4.42 -5.30
CA GLN A 209 13.02 -5.30 -4.18
C GLN A 209 12.72 -6.77 -4.50
N ILE A 210 11.56 -7.05 -5.11
CA ILE A 210 11.18 -8.39 -5.55
C ILE A 210 12.25 -8.97 -6.48
N VAL A 211 12.63 -8.23 -7.53
CA VAL A 211 13.63 -8.71 -8.49
C VAL A 211 15.00 -8.86 -7.82
N ARG A 212 15.46 -7.89 -7.02
CA ARG A 212 16.75 -7.99 -6.30
C ARG A 212 16.79 -9.21 -5.38
N PHE A 213 15.67 -9.54 -4.72
CA PHE A 213 15.60 -10.67 -3.80
C PHE A 213 15.77 -12.03 -4.51
N VAL A 214 15.24 -12.18 -5.73
CA VAL A 214 15.47 -13.37 -6.57
C VAL A 214 16.98 -13.65 -6.71
N TYR A 215 17.78 -12.60 -6.80
CA TYR A 215 19.22 -12.68 -7.02
C TYR A 215 20.08 -12.66 -5.75
N ARG A 216 19.48 -12.58 -4.55
CA ARG A 216 20.22 -12.49 -3.28
C ARG A 216 21.14 -13.68 -3.01
N VAL A 217 20.75 -14.89 -3.41
CA VAL A 217 21.54 -16.13 -3.21
C VAL A 217 21.80 -16.79 -4.55
N THR A 218 23.07 -16.87 -4.96
CA THR A 218 23.51 -17.31 -6.32
C THR A 218 23.05 -18.71 -6.70
N ILE A 219 23.06 -19.66 -5.75
CA ILE A 219 22.75 -21.07 -6.01
C ILE A 219 21.27 -21.29 -6.38
N TYR A 220 20.36 -20.40 -5.95
CA TYR A 220 18.92 -20.56 -6.16
C TYR A 220 18.31 -19.58 -7.16
N GLN A 221 19.12 -18.77 -7.85
CA GLN A 221 18.63 -17.70 -8.72
C GLN A 221 17.71 -18.22 -9.83
N ASP A 222 18.07 -19.34 -10.45
CA ASP A 222 17.29 -19.93 -11.55
C ASP A 222 15.91 -20.39 -11.05
N GLN A 223 15.85 -21.14 -9.96
CA GLN A 223 14.59 -21.61 -9.41
C GLN A 223 13.71 -20.45 -8.93
N ARG A 224 14.30 -19.45 -8.27
CA ARG A 224 13.59 -18.26 -7.79
C ARG A 224 13.06 -17.41 -8.95
N LEU A 225 13.82 -17.27 -10.03
CA LEU A 225 13.36 -16.57 -11.22
C LEU A 225 12.18 -17.29 -11.87
N LEU A 226 12.23 -18.62 -11.96
CA LEU A 226 11.11 -19.42 -12.48
C LEU A 226 9.87 -19.29 -11.59
N ASN A 227 10.04 -19.26 -10.27
CA ASN A 227 8.95 -19.01 -9.33
C ASN A 227 8.40 -17.59 -9.47
N LEU A 228 9.27 -16.59 -9.67
CA LEU A 228 8.87 -15.20 -9.95
C LEU A 228 8.01 -15.12 -11.21
N MET A 229 8.37 -15.78 -12.31
CA MET A 229 7.56 -15.76 -13.54
C MET A 229 6.15 -16.33 -13.32
N ARG A 230 6.02 -17.37 -12.50
CA ARG A 230 4.71 -17.94 -12.13
C ARG A 230 3.90 -16.95 -11.29
N PHE A 231 4.53 -16.32 -10.30
CA PHE A 231 3.90 -15.30 -9.47
C PHE A 231 3.44 -14.09 -10.30
N VAL A 232 4.30 -13.56 -11.18
CA VAL A 232 4.00 -12.40 -12.01
C VAL A 232 2.73 -12.63 -12.82
N ARG A 233 2.55 -13.81 -13.41
CA ARG A 233 1.37 -14.14 -14.22
C ARG A 233 0.04 -14.01 -13.45
N ASP A 234 0.06 -14.19 -12.14
CA ASP A 234 -1.14 -14.14 -11.29
C ASP A 234 -1.48 -12.70 -10.82
N ILE A 235 -0.62 -11.70 -11.09
CA ILE A 235 -0.88 -10.29 -10.77
C ILE A 235 -1.91 -9.70 -11.74
N PRO A 236 -3.01 -9.07 -11.26
CA PRO A 236 -4.06 -8.56 -12.15
C PRO A 236 -3.64 -7.44 -13.11
N SER A 237 -2.85 -6.46 -12.66
CA SER A 237 -2.44 -5.30 -13.47
C SER A 237 -1.42 -5.69 -14.55
N VAL A 238 -1.71 -5.31 -15.81
CA VAL A 238 -0.80 -5.54 -16.94
C VAL A 238 0.46 -4.68 -16.82
N GLU A 239 0.33 -3.45 -16.33
CA GLU A 239 1.44 -2.52 -16.13
C GLU A 239 2.42 -3.05 -15.07
N GLU A 240 1.91 -3.57 -13.97
CA GLU A 240 2.72 -4.17 -12.90
C GLU A 240 3.44 -5.43 -13.38
N ARG A 241 2.72 -6.33 -14.07
CA ARG A 241 3.35 -7.51 -14.69
C ARG A 241 4.46 -7.12 -15.64
N ARG A 242 4.20 -6.17 -16.54
CA ARG A 242 5.20 -5.65 -17.49
C ARG A 242 6.41 -5.06 -16.77
N SER A 243 6.22 -4.30 -15.69
CA SER A 243 7.30 -3.72 -14.89
C SER A 243 8.21 -4.80 -14.29
N LEU A 244 7.62 -5.84 -13.69
CA LEU A 244 8.36 -6.97 -13.14
C LEU A 244 9.11 -7.77 -14.22
N TYR A 245 8.48 -8.03 -15.37
CA TYR A 245 9.16 -8.65 -16.51
C TYR A 245 10.35 -7.81 -16.98
N GLN A 246 10.18 -6.49 -17.17
CA GLN A 246 11.27 -5.59 -17.59
C GLN A 246 12.46 -5.61 -16.62
N LEU A 247 12.20 -5.55 -15.31
CA LEU A 247 13.26 -5.63 -14.31
C LEU A 247 13.96 -7.00 -14.32
N ALA A 248 13.19 -8.08 -14.43
CA ALA A 248 13.74 -9.43 -14.53
C ALA A 248 14.57 -9.63 -15.81
N GLN A 249 14.13 -9.11 -16.96
CA GLN A 249 14.85 -9.17 -18.24
C GLN A 249 16.24 -8.55 -18.11
N ARG A 250 16.34 -7.36 -17.50
CA ARG A 250 17.62 -6.67 -17.30
C ARG A 250 18.59 -7.51 -16.49
N GLU A 251 18.11 -8.20 -15.44
CA GLU A 251 18.95 -9.09 -14.66
C GLU A 251 19.35 -10.36 -15.41
N VAL A 252 18.44 -10.96 -16.18
CA VAL A 252 18.75 -12.12 -17.05
C VAL A 252 19.83 -11.74 -18.06
N GLN A 253 19.70 -10.60 -18.74
CA GLN A 253 20.65 -10.14 -19.76
C GLN A 253 22.06 -9.88 -19.21
N LYS A 254 22.17 -9.40 -17.96
CA LYS A 254 23.46 -9.18 -17.27
C LYS A 254 24.18 -10.48 -16.91
N ARG A 255 23.47 -11.62 -16.83
CA ARG A 255 23.98 -12.88 -16.28
C ARG A 255 24.16 -13.91 -17.40
N PRO A 256 25.40 -14.17 -17.85
CA PRO A 256 25.62 -15.10 -18.96
C PRO A 256 25.00 -16.48 -18.71
N SER A 257 25.12 -17.06 -17.52
CA SER A 257 24.56 -18.39 -17.22
C SER A 257 23.05 -18.50 -17.43
N GLN A 258 22.31 -17.40 -17.22
CA GLN A 258 20.86 -17.35 -17.38
C GLN A 258 20.45 -16.93 -18.78
N ARG A 259 21.05 -15.84 -19.28
CA ARG A 259 20.86 -15.34 -20.66
C ARG A 259 21.06 -16.45 -21.68
N ASP A 260 22.09 -17.25 -21.43
CA ASP A 260 22.54 -18.30 -22.34
C ASP A 260 22.02 -19.70 -21.98
N GLY A 261 21.30 -19.82 -20.87
CA GLY A 261 20.74 -21.07 -20.36
C GLY A 261 19.29 -21.26 -20.79
N TYR A 262 18.72 -22.41 -20.42
CA TYR A 262 17.30 -22.69 -20.68
C TYR A 262 16.36 -21.70 -19.98
N VAL A 263 16.82 -21.05 -18.90
CA VAL A 263 16.04 -20.09 -18.12
C VAL A 263 15.62 -18.88 -18.96
N ALA A 264 16.48 -18.38 -19.85
CA ALA A 264 16.09 -17.31 -20.79
C ALA A 264 14.96 -17.75 -21.74
N ALA A 265 14.98 -18.99 -22.21
CA ALA A 265 13.89 -19.53 -23.03
C ALA A 265 12.58 -19.61 -22.22
N VAL A 266 12.64 -20.07 -20.97
CA VAL A 266 11.45 -20.12 -20.10
C VAL A 266 10.91 -18.72 -19.84
N TYR A 267 11.77 -17.76 -19.49
CA TYR A 267 11.39 -16.36 -19.33
C TYR A 267 10.64 -15.83 -20.56
N ALA A 268 11.23 -15.99 -21.75
CA ALA A 268 10.64 -15.47 -22.98
C ALA A 268 9.28 -16.13 -23.26
N LEU A 269 9.19 -17.45 -23.12
CA LEU A 269 7.94 -18.16 -23.32
C LEU A 269 6.87 -17.79 -22.28
N SER A 270 7.26 -17.52 -21.02
CA SER A 270 6.34 -17.00 -20.00
C SER A 270 5.79 -15.62 -20.39
N VAL A 271 6.63 -14.73 -20.92
CA VAL A 271 6.16 -13.43 -21.48
C VAL A 271 5.17 -13.67 -22.62
N ARG A 272 5.48 -14.59 -23.55
CA ARG A 272 4.59 -14.90 -24.69
C ARG A 272 3.25 -15.50 -24.26
N GLU A 273 3.22 -16.31 -23.19
CA GLU A 273 1.98 -16.84 -22.61
C GLU A 273 1.12 -15.72 -21.98
N ASP A 274 1.74 -14.66 -21.45
CA ASP A 274 1.06 -13.45 -20.97
C ASP A 274 0.72 -12.50 -22.12
N LEU A 275 -0.30 -12.87 -22.90
CA LEU A 275 -0.69 -12.17 -24.13
C LEU A 275 -0.84 -10.64 -23.98
N PRO A 276 -1.47 -10.10 -22.92
CA PRO A 276 -1.55 -8.65 -22.72
C PRO A 276 -0.17 -7.98 -22.62
N VAL A 277 0.76 -8.57 -21.86
CA VAL A 277 2.13 -8.05 -21.73
C VAL A 277 2.89 -8.20 -23.05
N TYR A 278 2.80 -9.36 -23.68
CA TYR A 278 3.47 -9.61 -24.96
C TYR A 278 3.02 -8.64 -26.05
N GLN A 279 1.72 -8.36 -26.14
CA GLN A 279 1.19 -7.39 -27.10
C GLN A 279 1.66 -5.96 -26.80
N ALA A 280 1.70 -5.57 -25.52
CA ALA A 280 2.16 -4.26 -25.10
C ALA A 280 3.68 -4.05 -25.28
N ASN A 281 4.48 -5.11 -25.17
CA ASN A 281 5.93 -5.02 -25.34
C ASN A 281 6.54 -6.36 -25.83
N ARG A 282 6.54 -6.55 -27.15
CA ARG A 282 7.08 -7.76 -27.79
C ARG A 282 8.59 -7.95 -27.61
N GLN A 283 9.34 -6.87 -27.37
CA GLN A 283 10.81 -6.93 -27.20
C GLN A 283 11.21 -7.79 -26.00
N LEU A 284 10.39 -7.81 -24.95
CA LEU A 284 10.59 -8.71 -23.79
C LEU A 284 10.74 -10.18 -24.20
N TYR A 285 10.04 -10.60 -25.25
CA TYR A 285 10.15 -11.94 -25.83
C TYR A 285 11.29 -12.02 -26.85
N ASP A 286 11.28 -11.13 -27.85
CA ASP A 286 12.18 -11.20 -29.01
C ASP A 286 13.66 -11.15 -28.63
N ASP A 287 14.01 -10.32 -27.64
CA ASP A 287 15.40 -10.10 -27.19
C ASP A 287 16.06 -11.37 -26.66
N LEU A 288 15.29 -12.27 -26.05
CA LEU A 288 15.81 -13.47 -25.39
C LEU A 288 15.49 -14.76 -26.13
N VAL A 289 14.31 -14.88 -26.76
CA VAL A 289 13.90 -16.14 -27.38
C VAL A 289 14.78 -16.50 -28.58
N ARG A 290 15.11 -15.54 -29.46
CA ARG A 290 15.82 -15.85 -30.70
C ARG A 290 17.23 -16.35 -30.40
N GLN A 291 17.90 -15.70 -29.45
CA GLN A 291 19.25 -16.07 -29.04
C GLN A 291 19.25 -17.41 -28.29
N SER A 292 18.33 -17.59 -27.34
CA SER A 292 18.24 -18.84 -26.57
C SER A 292 17.84 -20.04 -27.44
N GLU A 293 16.87 -19.89 -28.34
CA GLU A 293 16.44 -20.95 -29.25
C GLU A 293 17.54 -21.31 -30.26
N THR A 294 18.19 -20.32 -30.88
CA THR A 294 19.31 -20.56 -31.81
C THR A 294 20.42 -21.34 -31.12
N ARG A 295 20.79 -20.93 -29.90
CA ARG A 295 21.81 -21.61 -29.11
C ARG A 295 21.39 -23.05 -28.75
N LEU A 296 20.16 -23.25 -28.29
CA LEU A 296 19.65 -24.58 -27.98
C LEU A 296 19.69 -25.48 -29.23
N LYS A 297 19.28 -24.97 -30.39
CA LYS A 297 19.38 -25.69 -31.68
C LYS A 297 20.82 -26.06 -32.01
N GLU A 298 21.77 -25.14 -31.86
CA GLU A 298 23.18 -25.40 -32.09
C GLU A 298 23.75 -26.44 -31.12
N GLN A 299 23.39 -26.37 -29.84
CA GLN A 299 23.80 -27.36 -28.84
C GLN A 299 23.28 -28.75 -29.20
N VAL A 300 22.00 -28.88 -29.53
CA VAL A 300 21.38 -30.14 -29.95
C VAL A 300 22.04 -30.67 -31.23
N ALA A 301 22.26 -29.82 -32.24
CA ALA A 301 22.95 -30.18 -33.49
C ALA A 301 24.39 -30.67 -33.26
N ASN A 302 25.04 -30.22 -32.19
CA ASN A 302 26.39 -30.63 -31.81
C ASN A 302 26.43 -31.83 -30.85
N GLY A 303 25.27 -32.39 -30.46
CA GLY A 303 25.18 -33.54 -29.56
C GLY A 303 25.21 -33.17 -28.06
N ASN A 304 25.13 -31.89 -27.71
CA ASN A 304 25.01 -31.43 -26.34
C ASN A 304 23.53 -31.22 -25.98
N PHE A 305 22.93 -32.21 -25.33
CA PHE A 305 21.50 -32.21 -25.03
C PHE A 305 21.14 -31.70 -23.64
N LYS A 306 22.13 -31.40 -22.78
CA LYS A 306 21.91 -31.16 -21.35
C LYS A 306 20.84 -30.09 -21.10
N GLN A 307 20.97 -28.93 -21.73
CA GLN A 307 20.05 -27.80 -21.55
C GLN A 307 18.65 -28.09 -22.09
N ALA A 308 18.54 -28.73 -23.27
CA ALA A 308 17.26 -29.10 -23.85
C ALA A 308 16.54 -30.18 -23.02
N ALA A 309 17.29 -31.17 -22.50
CA ALA A 309 16.76 -32.20 -21.61
C ALA A 309 16.34 -31.62 -20.25
N GLU A 310 17.11 -30.68 -19.70
CA GLU A 310 16.77 -29.98 -18.45
C GLU A 310 15.51 -29.12 -18.60
N LEU A 311 15.39 -28.39 -19.71
CA LEU A 311 14.16 -27.67 -20.08
C LEU A 311 12.96 -28.62 -20.17
N ALA A 312 13.11 -29.75 -20.86
CA ALA A 312 12.07 -30.76 -21.03
C ALA A 312 11.64 -31.43 -19.72
N ALA A 313 12.59 -31.63 -18.80
CA ALA A 313 12.35 -32.25 -17.50
C ALA A 313 11.68 -31.28 -16.53
N ARG A 314 12.21 -30.06 -16.40
CA ARG A 314 11.78 -29.10 -15.39
C ARG A 314 10.60 -28.24 -15.83
N GLN A 315 10.46 -27.99 -17.13
CA GLN A 315 9.45 -27.09 -17.69
C GLN A 315 8.78 -27.72 -18.93
N PRO A 316 8.11 -28.88 -18.80
CA PRO A 316 7.56 -29.64 -19.93
C PRO A 316 6.52 -28.85 -20.74
N GLN A 317 5.78 -27.93 -20.12
CA GLN A 317 4.85 -27.04 -20.84
C GLN A 317 5.58 -26.09 -21.79
N HIS A 318 6.59 -25.37 -21.30
CA HIS A 318 7.40 -24.47 -22.10
C HIS A 318 8.18 -25.23 -23.18
N PHE A 319 8.73 -26.40 -22.83
CA PHE A 319 9.44 -27.24 -23.79
C PHE A 319 8.56 -27.63 -24.99
N ARG A 320 7.29 -27.99 -24.78
CA ARG A 320 6.35 -28.32 -25.87
C ARG A 320 6.25 -27.22 -26.94
N GLN A 321 6.39 -25.95 -26.55
CA GLN A 321 6.34 -24.83 -27.50
C GLN A 321 7.57 -24.77 -28.43
N LEU A 322 8.73 -25.24 -27.95
CA LEU A 322 9.98 -25.26 -28.71
C LEU A 322 10.31 -26.64 -29.30
N GLN A 323 9.63 -27.69 -28.86
CA GLN A 323 9.98 -29.08 -29.11
C GLN A 323 10.14 -29.38 -30.61
N THR A 324 9.15 -29.02 -31.43
CA THR A 324 9.21 -29.22 -32.89
C THR A 324 10.36 -28.42 -33.52
N SER A 325 10.59 -27.21 -33.03
CA SER A 325 11.67 -26.36 -33.52
C SER A 325 13.05 -26.94 -33.20
N LEU A 326 13.24 -27.44 -31.98
CA LEU A 326 14.47 -28.11 -31.54
C LEU A 326 14.67 -29.48 -32.21
N ALA A 327 13.58 -30.15 -32.59
CA ALA A 327 13.62 -31.42 -33.34
C ALA A 327 13.91 -31.23 -34.85
N THR A 328 13.79 -30.00 -35.36
CA THR A 328 14.07 -29.68 -36.76
C THR A 328 15.57 -29.53 -36.99
N ILE A 329 16.13 -30.30 -37.93
CA ILE A 329 17.53 -30.22 -38.34
C ILE A 329 17.64 -29.23 -39.50
N GLU A 330 18.22 -28.07 -39.23
CA GLU A 330 18.52 -27.08 -40.28
C GLU A 330 19.44 -27.66 -41.36
N LEU A 331 19.30 -27.19 -42.60
CA LEU A 331 20.01 -27.72 -43.77
C LEU A 331 21.54 -27.83 -43.55
N LYS A 332 22.14 -26.82 -42.91
CA LYS A 332 23.57 -26.78 -42.56
C LYS A 332 24.03 -27.85 -41.57
N HIS A 333 23.11 -28.41 -40.77
CA HIS A 333 23.43 -29.35 -39.69
C HIS A 333 23.23 -30.83 -40.06
N TRP A 334 22.72 -31.14 -41.25
CA TRP A 334 22.48 -32.54 -41.65
C TRP A 334 23.72 -33.41 -41.70
N ARG A 335 24.89 -32.84 -41.99
CA ARG A 335 26.17 -33.56 -41.90
C ARG A 335 26.47 -34.05 -40.48
N LYS A 336 25.82 -33.46 -39.47
CA LYS A 336 25.92 -33.81 -38.04
C LYS A 336 24.76 -34.69 -37.57
N PHE A 337 23.95 -35.28 -38.48
CA PHE A 337 22.79 -36.11 -38.12
C PHE A 337 23.12 -37.17 -37.05
N ASP A 338 24.30 -37.77 -37.14
CA ASP A 338 24.76 -38.81 -36.20
C ASP A 338 24.89 -38.30 -34.76
N ARG A 339 25.27 -37.03 -34.60
CA ARG A 339 25.36 -36.36 -33.31
C ARG A 339 23.99 -35.86 -32.84
N PHE A 340 23.09 -35.52 -33.77
CA PHE A 340 21.75 -35.03 -33.45
C PHE A 340 20.80 -36.16 -33.04
N VAL A 341 20.78 -37.28 -33.78
CA VAL A 341 19.75 -38.33 -33.67
C VAL A 341 19.54 -38.88 -32.25
N PRO A 342 20.56 -38.99 -31.36
CA PRO A 342 20.34 -39.43 -29.98
C PRO A 342 19.55 -38.45 -29.11
N TYR A 343 19.32 -37.21 -29.58
CA TYR A 343 18.54 -36.19 -28.87
C TYR A 343 17.18 -36.71 -28.41
N ALA A 344 16.48 -37.47 -29.26
CA ALA A 344 15.18 -38.05 -28.92
C ALA A 344 15.23 -38.86 -27.62
N ASN A 345 16.31 -39.62 -27.40
CA ASN A 345 16.49 -40.46 -26.22
C ASN A 345 17.14 -39.75 -25.03
N ALA A 346 17.63 -38.52 -25.21
CA ALA A 346 18.06 -37.67 -24.11
C ALA A 346 16.87 -37.04 -23.36
N LEU A 347 15.68 -37.04 -23.96
CA LEU A 347 14.49 -36.45 -23.35
C LEU A 347 13.87 -37.36 -22.27
N PRO A 348 13.31 -36.78 -21.20
CA PRO A 348 12.86 -37.53 -20.03
C PRO A 348 11.55 -38.31 -20.24
N GLN A 349 10.60 -37.77 -21.04
CA GLN A 349 9.26 -38.36 -21.14
C GLN A 349 9.04 -39.12 -22.47
N PRO A 350 8.33 -40.27 -22.47
CA PRO A 350 8.04 -41.03 -23.69
C PRO A 350 7.42 -40.22 -24.84
N ALA A 351 6.37 -39.44 -24.54
CA ALA A 351 5.71 -38.60 -25.53
C ALA A 351 6.67 -37.58 -26.17
N GLN A 352 7.62 -37.07 -25.38
CA GLN A 352 8.62 -36.13 -25.88
C GLN A 352 9.58 -36.81 -26.88
N ARG A 353 10.03 -38.02 -26.57
CA ARG A 353 10.92 -38.82 -27.44
C ARG A 353 10.26 -39.14 -28.77
N LEU A 354 9.01 -39.64 -28.70
CA LEU A 354 8.24 -40.02 -29.90
C LEU A 354 7.97 -38.82 -30.79
N GLU A 355 7.70 -37.66 -30.22
CA GLU A 355 7.47 -36.45 -31.00
C GLU A 355 8.73 -35.97 -31.73
N VAL A 356 9.92 -36.06 -31.11
CA VAL A 356 11.18 -35.80 -31.83
C VAL A 356 11.38 -36.81 -32.96
N LEU A 357 11.14 -38.10 -32.70
CA LEU A 357 11.23 -39.14 -33.74
C LEU A 357 10.23 -38.92 -34.88
N ARG A 358 9.02 -38.44 -34.59
CA ARG A 358 8.01 -38.06 -35.58
C ARG A 358 8.54 -36.97 -36.52
N VAL A 359 9.10 -35.90 -35.95
CA VAL A 359 9.65 -34.77 -36.70
C VAL A 359 10.89 -35.20 -37.50
N LEU A 360 11.74 -36.05 -36.95
CA LEU A 360 12.89 -36.63 -37.65
C LEU A 360 12.47 -37.46 -38.87
N LEU A 361 11.52 -38.38 -38.71
CA LEU A 361 11.04 -39.21 -39.83
C LEU A 361 10.39 -38.36 -40.92
N SER A 362 9.60 -37.34 -40.56
CA SER A 362 9.03 -36.40 -41.54
C SER A 362 10.13 -35.76 -42.39
N GLN A 363 11.15 -35.20 -41.74
CA GLN A 363 12.25 -34.52 -42.42
C GLN A 363 13.11 -35.47 -43.27
N ILE A 364 13.28 -36.72 -42.87
CA ILE A 364 13.97 -37.73 -43.69
C ILE A 364 13.15 -38.04 -44.95
N GLY A 365 11.81 -37.98 -44.85
CA GLY A 365 10.89 -38.21 -45.97
C GLY A 365 10.92 -37.08 -47.00
N ASP A 366 11.08 -35.85 -46.53
CA ASP A 366 11.18 -34.65 -47.38
C ASP A 366 12.52 -34.56 -48.14
N ARG A 367 13.53 -35.38 -47.78
CA ARG A 367 14.84 -35.43 -48.44
C ARG A 367 14.89 -36.47 -49.58
N GLU A 368 15.90 -36.32 -50.44
CA GLU A 368 16.15 -37.26 -51.54
C GLU A 368 16.28 -38.72 -51.06
N LYS A 369 15.43 -39.58 -51.61
CA LYS A 369 15.32 -41.02 -51.29
C LYS A 369 16.66 -41.76 -51.23
N LYS A 370 17.61 -41.42 -52.10
CA LYS A 370 18.94 -42.08 -52.15
C LYS A 370 19.76 -41.84 -50.88
N THR A 371 19.63 -40.65 -50.26
CA THR A 371 20.37 -40.31 -49.03
C THR A 371 19.63 -40.70 -47.76
N SER A 372 18.30 -40.86 -47.84
CA SER A 372 17.45 -41.16 -46.69
C SER A 372 17.75 -42.49 -46.01
N HIS A 373 18.24 -43.50 -46.76
CA HIS A 373 18.49 -44.84 -46.21
C HIS A 373 19.43 -44.84 -45.00
N LYS A 374 20.58 -44.16 -45.08
CA LYS A 374 21.54 -44.05 -43.96
C LYS A 374 20.90 -43.39 -42.72
N TYR A 375 20.06 -42.39 -42.92
CA TYR A 375 19.37 -41.69 -41.83
C TYR A 375 18.28 -42.57 -41.22
N LEU A 376 17.55 -43.35 -42.02
CA LEU A 376 16.54 -44.30 -41.55
C LEU A 376 17.14 -45.41 -40.69
N VAL A 377 18.30 -45.96 -41.07
CA VAL A 377 19.02 -46.95 -40.25
C VAL A 377 19.37 -46.38 -38.87
N LYS A 378 19.83 -45.13 -38.81
CA LYS A 378 20.17 -44.46 -37.55
C LYS A 378 18.94 -44.08 -36.72
N ALA A 379 17.88 -43.63 -37.37
CA ALA A 379 16.60 -43.35 -36.73
C ALA A 379 15.98 -44.63 -36.15
N ALA A 380 16.05 -45.76 -36.86
CA ALA A 380 15.56 -47.06 -36.38
C ALA A 380 16.28 -47.51 -35.11
N ARG A 381 17.61 -47.33 -35.02
CA ARG A 381 18.37 -47.59 -33.79
C ARG A 381 17.90 -46.74 -32.61
N GLN A 382 17.65 -45.46 -32.82
CA GLN A 382 17.13 -44.58 -31.76
C GLN A 382 15.68 -44.89 -31.42
N PHE A 383 14.89 -45.36 -32.39
CA PHE A 383 13.53 -45.83 -32.17
C PHE A 383 13.50 -47.09 -31.28
N ASP A 384 14.38 -48.07 -31.50
CA ASP A 384 14.52 -49.28 -30.65
C ASP A 384 14.83 -48.90 -29.19
N ILE A 385 15.73 -47.94 -28.96
CA ILE A 385 16.02 -47.43 -27.60
C ILE A 385 14.77 -46.80 -26.96
N CYS A 386 14.00 -46.03 -27.72
CA CYS A 386 12.76 -45.42 -27.25
C CYS A 386 11.68 -46.48 -26.94
N GLU A 387 11.56 -47.49 -27.79
CA GLU A 387 10.66 -48.63 -27.62
C GLU A 387 11.00 -49.41 -26.34
N GLN A 388 12.28 -49.73 -26.11
CA GLN A 388 12.74 -50.38 -24.88
C GLN A 388 12.49 -49.52 -23.64
N PHE A 389 12.69 -48.21 -23.74
CA PHE A 389 12.39 -47.28 -22.64
C PHE A 389 10.89 -47.28 -22.30
N ILE A 390 10.03 -47.27 -23.31
CA ILE A 390 8.57 -47.36 -23.15
C ILE A 390 8.17 -48.72 -22.55
N GLY A 391 8.76 -49.81 -23.02
CA GLY A 391 8.44 -51.17 -22.56
C GLY A 391 8.78 -51.44 -21.09
N ARG A 392 9.70 -50.67 -20.49
CA ARG A 392 10.04 -50.77 -19.06
C ARG A 392 9.07 -50.03 -18.14
N GLY A 393 8.22 -49.14 -18.68
CA GLY A 393 7.36 -48.26 -17.90
C GLY A 393 5.87 -48.50 -18.13
N LYS A 394 5.04 -48.02 -17.19
CA LYS A 394 3.60 -47.85 -17.43
C LYS A 394 3.42 -46.56 -18.24
N VAL A 395 2.94 -46.68 -19.48
CA VAL A 395 2.66 -45.54 -20.36
C VAL A 395 1.20 -45.51 -20.78
N ASP A 396 0.72 -44.32 -21.09
CA ASP A 396 -0.64 -44.08 -21.56
C ASP A 396 -0.91 -44.73 -22.93
N GLN A 397 -2.18 -45.02 -23.20
CA GLN A 397 -2.60 -45.58 -24.48
C GLN A 397 -2.26 -44.67 -25.67
N ALA A 398 -2.28 -43.35 -25.48
CA ALA A 398 -1.89 -42.38 -26.50
C ALA A 398 -0.42 -42.55 -26.92
N VAL A 399 0.49 -42.81 -25.96
CA VAL A 399 1.91 -43.05 -26.24
C VAL A 399 2.09 -44.36 -27.01
N LYS A 400 1.37 -45.43 -26.63
CA LYS A 400 1.41 -46.71 -27.36
C LYS A 400 0.92 -46.57 -28.79
N LYS A 401 -0.19 -45.86 -29.01
CA LYS A 401 -0.72 -45.57 -30.35
C LYS A 401 0.31 -44.80 -31.19
N GLN A 402 0.91 -43.75 -30.63
CA GLN A 402 1.94 -42.97 -31.32
C GLN A 402 3.18 -43.82 -31.65
N LEU A 403 3.59 -44.72 -30.77
CA LEU A 403 4.69 -45.65 -31.04
C LEU A 403 4.39 -46.55 -32.26
N GLU A 404 3.20 -47.17 -32.30
CA GLU A 404 2.80 -48.03 -33.43
C GLU A 404 2.67 -47.25 -34.74
N GLU A 405 2.08 -46.05 -34.71
CA GLU A 405 1.99 -45.17 -35.87
C GLU A 405 3.38 -44.83 -36.44
N LEU A 406 4.33 -44.47 -35.57
CA LEU A 406 5.70 -44.16 -35.98
C LEU A 406 6.46 -45.40 -36.46
N ARG A 407 6.22 -46.57 -35.87
CA ARG A 407 6.76 -47.84 -36.38
C ARG A 407 6.28 -48.10 -37.81
N GLY A 408 4.99 -47.87 -38.06
CA GLY A 408 4.37 -47.99 -39.39
C GLY A 408 4.96 -47.03 -40.42
N LYS A 409 5.37 -45.82 -40.03
CA LYS A 409 5.97 -44.83 -40.94
C LYS A 409 7.27 -45.33 -41.60
N PHE A 410 8.03 -46.23 -41.00
CA PHE A 410 9.23 -46.76 -41.67
C PHE A 410 8.92 -47.49 -42.98
N ALA A 411 7.74 -48.12 -43.08
CA ALA A 411 7.32 -48.86 -44.28
C ALA A 411 6.95 -47.94 -45.47
N THR A 412 6.75 -46.63 -45.24
CA THR A 412 6.35 -45.69 -46.30
C THR A 412 7.53 -45.23 -47.17
N PHE A 413 8.77 -45.40 -46.69
CA PHE A 413 9.97 -44.91 -47.39
C PHE A 413 10.39 -45.77 -48.57
N ALA A 414 10.21 -47.09 -48.48
CA ALA A 414 10.57 -48.03 -49.54
C ALA A 414 9.76 -49.32 -49.43
N LYS A 415 9.25 -49.79 -50.57
CA LYS A 415 8.46 -51.02 -50.67
C LYS A 415 9.27 -52.21 -50.14
N GLY A 416 8.65 -53.00 -49.26
CA GLY A 416 9.27 -54.18 -48.64
C GLY A 416 10.29 -53.87 -47.52
N LYS A 417 10.59 -52.60 -47.23
CA LYS A 417 11.51 -52.19 -46.15
C LYS A 417 10.73 -51.56 -45.01
N ASN A 418 10.50 -52.32 -43.94
CA ASN A 418 9.82 -51.85 -42.74
C ASN A 418 10.85 -51.48 -41.64
N TYR A 419 10.35 -51.12 -40.45
CA TYR A 419 11.18 -50.84 -39.27
C TYR A 419 12.22 -51.94 -38.98
N GLN A 420 11.84 -53.21 -39.03
CA GLN A 420 12.74 -54.34 -38.74
C GLN A 420 13.88 -54.45 -39.75
N HIS A 421 13.64 -54.12 -41.03
CA HIS A 421 14.71 -54.05 -42.04
C HIS A 421 15.79 -53.05 -41.62
N TYR A 422 15.42 -51.79 -41.36
CA TYR A 422 16.38 -50.74 -40.97
C TYR A 422 17.05 -51.02 -39.63
N LEU A 423 16.31 -51.60 -38.67
CA LEU A 423 16.87 -52.02 -37.39
C LEU A 423 17.92 -53.12 -37.56
N SER A 424 17.65 -54.13 -38.39
CA SER A 424 18.60 -55.22 -38.66
C SER A 424 19.91 -54.70 -39.29
N GLU A 425 19.83 -53.73 -40.20
CA GLU A 425 21.00 -53.09 -40.79
C GLU A 425 21.78 -52.24 -39.78
N SER A 426 21.08 -51.60 -38.83
CA SER A 426 21.73 -50.83 -37.76
C SER A 426 22.56 -51.74 -36.83
N ARG A 427 22.11 -52.98 -36.62
CA ARG A 427 22.82 -54.00 -35.84
C ARG A 427 24.01 -54.58 -36.61
N LYS A 428 23.89 -54.76 -37.92
CA LYS A 428 24.99 -55.21 -38.79
C LYS A 428 26.14 -54.20 -38.92
N SER A 429 25.85 -52.90 -38.85
CA SER A 429 26.85 -51.84 -38.99
C SER A 429 27.58 -51.49 -37.68
N SER A 430 27.25 -52.16 -36.57
CA SER A 430 27.89 -51.94 -35.26
C SER A 430 28.75 -53.12 -34.77
N GLY A 431 28.73 -54.24 -35.50
CA GLY A 431 29.78 -55.27 -35.43
C GLY A 431 30.77 -55.04 -36.55
#